data_AF-A0A7Y9MM15-F1
#
_entry.id   AF-A0A7Y9MM15-F1
#
_cell.length_a   1.000
_cell.length_b   1.000
_cell.length_c   1.000
_cell.angle_alpha   90.00
_cell.angle_beta   90.00
_cell.angle_gamma   90.00
#
_symmetry.space_group_name_H-M   'P 1'
#
loop_
_entity.id
_entity.type
_entity.pdbx_description
1 polymer ?
#
loop_
_entity_poly.entity_id
_entity_poly.type
_entity_poly.pdbx_seq_one_letter_code
_entity_poly.pdbx_strand_id
1 'polypeptide(L)' 'MRTTLAAVVIGLGLVVTVAAGVALYNYGILADETRIDGANPMLWVLFLTGFLTALVGAVRVAIVAAERNGARAR' A
#
# COMPACT_ATOMS: atom_id res chain seq x y z
N MET A 1 14.13 -4.27 13.14
CA MET A 1 12.67 -3.95 13.24
C MET A 1 11.94 -5.11 13.87
N ARG A 2 11.24 -4.89 15.00
CA ARG A 2 10.32 -5.88 15.58
C ARG A 2 9.21 -6.18 14.57
N THR A 3 8.83 -7.44 14.37
CA THR A 3 7.80 -7.90 13.40
C THR A 3 6.48 -7.13 13.51
N THR A 4 6.13 -6.67 14.71
CA THR A 4 4.98 -5.81 14.98
C THR A 4 5.01 -4.50 14.18
N LEU A 5 6.17 -3.85 14.06
CA LEU A 5 6.30 -2.62 13.27
C LEU A 5 6.09 -2.89 11.78
N ALA A 6 6.59 -4.02 11.28
CA ALA A 6 6.38 -4.40 9.88
C ALA A 6 4.88 -4.64 9.60
N ALA A 7 4.16 -5.30 10.52
CA ALA A 7 2.72 -5.48 10.39
C ALA A 7 1.94 -4.14 10.38
N VAL A 8 2.36 -3.17 11.22
CA VAL A 8 1.76 -1.82 11.22
C VAL A 8 2.02 -1.09 9.89
N VAL A 9 3.24 -1.18 9.35
CA VAL A 9 3.57 -0.59 8.04
C VAL A 9 2.73 -1.21 6.92
N ILE A 10 2.53 -2.53 6.94
CA ILE A 10 1.63 -3.21 6.00
C ILE A 10 0.21 -2.66 6.12
N GLY A 11 -0.32 -2.60 7.34
CA GLY A 11 -1.69 -2.12 7.59
C GLY A 11 -1.89 -0.69 7.12
N LEU A 12 -0.98 0.22 7.46
CA LEU A 12 -1.05 1.62 7.04
C LEU A 12 -0.93 1.77 5.52
N GLY A 13 -0.03 1.02 4.88
CA GLY A 13 0.09 1.01 3.43
C GLY A 13 -1.21 0.58 2.74
N LEU A 14 -1.82 -0.52 3.20
CA LEU A 14 -3.09 -1.00 2.68
C LEU A 14 -4.24 0.00 2.88
N VAL A 15 -4.32 0.63 4.05
CA VAL A 15 -5.35 1.67 4.32
C VAL A 15 -5.20 2.82 3.34
N VAL A 16 -3.98 3.31 3.11
CA VAL A 16 -3.72 4.41 2.17
C VAL A 16 -4.07 3.99 0.73
N THR A 17 -3.68 2.78 0.32
CA THR A 17 -4.03 2.26 -1.02
C THR A 17 -5.54 2.19 -1.22
N VAL A 18 -6.28 1.63 -0.26
CA VAL A 18 -7.74 1.51 -0.36
C VAL A 18 -8.40 2.88 -0.37
N ALA A 19 -8.02 3.78 0.54
CA ALA A 19 -8.57 5.12 0.61
C ALA A 19 -8.30 5.91 -0.69
N ALA A 20 -7.08 5.84 -1.22
CA ALA A 20 -6.73 6.48 -2.49
C ALA A 20 -7.47 5.85 -3.69
N GLY A 21 -7.69 4.54 -3.69
CA GLY A 21 -8.47 3.85 -4.72
C GLY A 21 -9.94 4.29 -4.74
N VAL A 22 -10.55 4.42 -3.56
CA VAL A 22 -11.91 4.98 -3.43
C VAL A 22 -11.95 6.43 -3.90
N ALA A 23 -10.94 7.24 -3.54
CA ALA A 23 -10.85 8.62 -4.00
C ALA A 23 -10.67 8.72 -5.52
N LEU A 24 -9.86 7.87 -6.14
CA LEU A 24 -9.70 7.79 -7.60
C LEU A 24 -11.04 7.48 -8.29
N TYR A 25 -11.78 6.51 -7.76
CA TYR A 25 -13.09 6.14 -8.29
C TYR A 25 -14.07 7.31 -8.21
N ASN A 26 -14.20 7.94 -7.05
CA ASN A 26 -15.08 9.09 -6.86
C ASN A 26 -14.67 10.29 -7.72
N TYR A 27 -13.37 10.55 -7.88
CA TYR A 27 -12.87 11.60 -8.75
C TYR A 27 -13.21 11.31 -10.22
N GLY A 28 -13.12 10.05 -10.65
CA GLY A 28 -13.51 9.64 -12.01
C GLY A 28 -14.99 9.91 -12.30
N ILE A 29 -15.89 9.63 -11.35
CA ILE A 29 -17.32 9.95 -11.46
C ILE A 29 -17.51 11.47 -11.58
N LEU A 30 -16.90 12.24 -10.68
CA LEU A 30 -17.01 13.69 -10.70
C LEU A 30 -16.48 14.29 -12.01
N ALA A 31 -15.40 13.72 -12.55
CA ALA A 31 -14.80 14.18 -13.78
C ALA A 31 -15.72 13.96 -14.99
N ASP A 32 -16.41 12.81 -15.03
CA ASP A 32 -17.41 12.50 -16.05
C ASP A 32 -18.61 13.47 -15.96
N GLU A 33 -19.12 13.71 -14.75
CA GLU A 33 -20.25 14.62 -14.52
C GLU A 33 -19.94 16.09 -14.91
N THR A 34 -18.72 16.54 -14.60
CA THR A 34 -18.31 17.96 -14.79
C THR A 34 -17.57 18.21 -16.11
N ARG A 35 -17.36 17.17 -16.92
CA ARG A 35 -16.56 17.21 -18.17
C ARG A 35 -15.16 17.80 -17.98
N ILE A 36 -14.55 17.53 -16.83
CA ILE A 36 -13.14 17.86 -16.58
C ILE A 36 -12.27 16.63 -16.87
N ASP A 37 -10.95 16.82 -16.89
CA ASP A 37 -10.02 15.71 -17.00
C ASP A 37 -10.13 14.78 -15.78
N GLY A 38 -10.35 13.50 -16.06
CA GLY A 38 -10.42 12.42 -15.05
C GLY A 38 -9.07 12.01 -14.49
N ALA A 39 -7.96 12.51 -15.04
CA ALA A 39 -6.63 12.25 -14.52
C ALA A 39 -6.32 13.11 -13.29
N ASN A 40 -6.27 12.48 -12.11
CA ASN A 40 -5.73 13.10 -10.90
C ASN A 40 -4.37 12.46 -10.50
N PRO A 41 -3.24 13.07 -10.91
CA PRO A 41 -1.92 12.48 -10.68
C PRO A 41 -1.58 12.35 -9.19
N MET A 42 -2.07 13.24 -8.34
CA MET A 42 -1.82 13.18 -6.90
C MET A 42 -2.48 11.95 -6.25
N LEU A 43 -3.72 11.62 -6.66
CA LEU A 43 -4.41 10.44 -6.16
C LEU A 43 -3.72 9.13 -6.60
N TRP A 44 -3.17 9.11 -7.83
CA TRP A 44 -2.34 8.00 -8.31
C TRP A 44 -1.06 7.84 -7.49
N VAL A 45 -0.37 8.95 -7.19
CA VAL A 45 0.82 8.92 -6.32
C VAL A 45 0.46 8.34 -4.95
N LEU A 46 -0.64 8.78 -4.33
CA LEU A 46 -1.07 8.25 -3.03
C LEU A 46 -1.38 6.75 -3.09
N PHE A 47 -2.11 6.30 -4.11
CA PHE A 47 -2.45 4.89 -4.31
C PHE A 47 -1.19 4.01 -4.40
N LEU A 48 -0.26 4.41 -5.28
CA LEU A 48 1.00 3.68 -5.50
C LEU A 48 1.91 3.74 -4.27
N THR A 49 1.99 4.89 -3.59
CA THR A 49 2.85 5.03 -2.41
C THR A 49 2.32 4.18 -1.25
N GLY A 50 1.00 4.12 -1.05
CA GLY A 50 0.40 3.18 -0.09
C GLY A 50 0.75 1.72 -0.40
N PHE A 51 0.70 1.35 -1.69
CA PHE A 51 0.96 -0.01 -2.12
C PHE A 51 2.44 -0.38 -1.91
N LEU A 52 3.35 0.50 -2.30
CA LEU A 52 4.79 0.35 -2.07
C LEU A 52 5.12 0.29 -0.58
N THR A 53 4.45 1.10 0.24
CA THR A 53 4.61 1.06 1.71
C THR A 53 4.23 -0.31 2.25
N ALA A 54 3.10 -0.87 1.81
CA ALA A 54 2.69 -2.21 2.22
C ALA A 54 3.69 -3.29 1.78
N LEU A 55 4.21 -3.20 0.55
CA LEU A 55 5.23 -4.11 0.03
C LEU A 55 6.53 -4.09 0.86
N VAL A 56 7.02 -2.92 1.24
CA VAL A 56 8.22 -2.80 2.09
C VAL A 56 8.02 -3.54 3.42
N GLY A 57 6.85 -3.38 4.04
CA GLY A 57 6.50 -4.12 5.25
C GLY A 57 6.46 -5.64 5.01
N ALA A 58 5.85 -6.09 3.91
CA ALA A 58 5.74 -7.50 3.55
C ALA A 58 7.11 -8.15 3.29
N VAL A 59 8.00 -7.47 2.56
CA VAL A 59 9.37 -7.92 2.31
C VAL A 59 10.11 -8.14 3.63
N ARG A 60 9.97 -7.22 4.60
CA ARG A 60 10.61 -7.39 5.91
C ARG A 60 10.07 -8.61 6.67
N VAL A 61 8.77 -8.87 6.60
CA VAL A 61 8.16 -10.07 7.22
C VAL A 61 8.71 -11.34 6.57
N ALA A 62 8.81 -11.36 5.24
CA ALA A 62 9.35 -12.51 4.49
C ALA A 62 10.81 -12.81 4.86
N ILE A 63 11.68 -11.79 4.95
CA ILE A 63 13.08 -11.95 5.37
C ILE A 63 13.16 -12.58 6.76
N VAL A 64 12.40 -12.07 7.74
CA VAL A 64 12.39 -12.61 9.11
C VAL A 64 11.87 -14.05 9.15
N ALA A 65 10.88 -14.38 8.32
CA ALA A 65 10.37 -15.75 8.21
C ALA A 65 11.44 -16.70 7.64
N ALA A 66 12.17 -16.29 6.60
CA ALA A 66 13.25 -17.06 6.01
C ALA A 66 14.40 -17.31 7.00
N GLU A 67 14.82 -16.26 7.74
CA GLU A 67 15.83 -16.37 8.81
C GLU A 67 15.43 -17.41 9.87
N ARG A 68 14.17 -17.39 10.32
CA ARG A 68 13.65 -18.35 11.31
C ARG A 68 13.61 -19.78 10.78
N ASN A 69 13.25 -19.97 9.52
CA ASN A 69 13.22 -21.30 8.90
C ASN A 69 14.63 -21.87 8.72
N GLY A 70 15.60 -21.04 8.32
CA GLY A 70 17.01 -21.43 8.22
C GLY A 70 17.63 -21.76 9.58
N ALA A 71 17.24 -21.06 10.64
CA ALA A 71 17.71 -21.34 12.00
C ALA A 71 17.13 -22.64 12.59
N ARG A 72 15.93 -23.07 12.17
CA ARG A 72 15.33 -24.35 12.61
C ARG A 72 15.90 -25.57 11.90
N ALA A 73 16.57 -25.38 10.77
CA ALA A 73 17.14 -26.46 9.95
C ALA A 73 18.60 -26.80 10.30
N ARG A 74 19.22 -26.06 11.23
CA ARG A 74 20.56 -26.30 11.78
C ARG A 74 20.47 -26.78 13.21
#